data_AF-A0AA92WL72-F1
#
_entry.id   AF-A0AA92WL72-F1
#
_cell.length_a   1.000
_cell.length_b   1.000
_cell.length_c   1.000
_cell.angle_alpha   90.00
_cell.angle_beta   90.00
_cell.angle_gamma   90.00
#
_symmetry.space_group_name_H-M   'P 1'
#
loop_
_entity.id
_entity.type
_entity.pdbx_description
1 polymer ?
#
loop_
_entity_poly.entity_id
_entity_poly.type
_entity_poly.pdbx_seq_one_letter_code
_entity_poly.pdbx_strand_id
1 'polypeptide(L)'
;MEMDNSFMLKQFVAIDELKPSYLSSSLDEFCKVYARAVLKLLSLLPTKEYCSYGSWRREYFFDLKNRKGLVSLERSHLVGICFYKSEGNVDFKSCNCIHYQGNTYTFSCYCRNDLLILNNGERYTATEAMPLADIVWWEQLYNCLCRELEDVKKR
;
A
#
# COMPACT_ATOMS: atom_id res chain seq x y z
N MET A 1 -13.43 -16.96 -6.20
CA MET A 1 -14.52 -16.28 -6.92
C MET A 1 -13.88 -15.09 -7.61
N GLU A 2 -13.61 -15.18 -8.91
CA GLU A 2 -13.10 -14.04 -9.67
C GLU A 2 -14.23 -13.03 -9.81
N MET A 3 -14.00 -11.81 -9.34
CA MET A 3 -14.97 -10.74 -9.42
C MET A 3 -15.11 -10.31 -10.88
N ASP A 4 -16.33 -10.34 -11.41
CA ASP A 4 -16.60 -10.09 -12.82
C ASP A 4 -16.25 -8.64 -13.19
N ASN A 5 -15.19 -8.47 -13.98
CA ASN A 5 -14.72 -7.17 -14.45
C ASN A 5 -15.81 -6.39 -15.19
N SER A 6 -16.77 -7.08 -15.83
CA SER A 6 -17.92 -6.42 -16.46
C SER A 6 -18.84 -5.77 -15.43
N PHE A 7 -19.01 -6.38 -14.26
CA PHE A 7 -19.84 -5.84 -13.19
C PHE A 7 -19.17 -4.61 -12.57
N MET A 8 -17.86 -4.68 -12.29
CA MET A 8 -17.10 -3.54 -11.77
C MET A 8 -17.13 -2.35 -12.73
N LEU A 9 -16.90 -2.57 -14.03
CA LEU A 9 -16.98 -1.51 -15.04
C LEU A 9 -18.37 -0.87 -15.11
N LYS A 10 -19.45 -1.66 -15.02
CA LYS A 10 -20.82 -1.13 -14.98
C LYS A 10 -21.09 -0.32 -13.71
N GLN A 11 -20.57 -0.75 -12.57
CA GLN A 11 -20.66 0.02 -11.34
C GLN A 11 -19.85 1.32 -11.44
N PHE A 12 -18.64 1.31 -12.03
CA PHE A 12 -17.84 2.51 -12.27
C PHE A 12 -18.50 3.51 -13.24
N VAL A 13 -19.14 3.03 -14.31
CA VAL A 13 -19.88 3.88 -15.26
C VAL A 13 -21.15 4.46 -14.61
N ALA A 14 -21.89 3.65 -13.84
CA ALA A 14 -23.06 4.13 -13.08
C ALA A 14 -22.67 5.10 -11.95
N ILE A 15 -21.45 4.97 -11.45
CA ILE A 15 -20.82 5.86 -10.48
C ILE A 15 -20.55 7.23 -11.14
N ASP A 16 -20.01 7.29 -12.35
CA ASP A 16 -19.67 8.53 -13.07
C ASP A 16 -20.88 9.47 -13.33
N GLU A 17 -22.10 8.91 -13.35
CA GLU A 17 -23.36 9.68 -13.48
C GLU A 17 -23.83 10.33 -12.17
N LEU A 18 -23.28 9.93 -11.02
CA LEU A 18 -23.55 10.53 -9.70
C LEU A 18 -22.54 11.64 -9.42
N LYS A 19 -23.02 12.85 -9.11
CA LYS A 19 -22.23 14.06 -8.76
C LYS A 19 -20.78 13.75 -8.30
N PRO A 20 -19.75 14.18 -9.05
CA PRO A 20 -18.34 13.78 -8.84
C PRO A 20 -17.81 13.95 -7.41
N SER A 21 -18.33 14.95 -6.68
CA SER A 21 -17.94 15.27 -5.30
C SER A 21 -18.30 14.18 -4.28
N TYR A 22 -19.38 13.41 -4.51
CA TYR A 22 -19.78 12.34 -3.58
C TYR A 22 -18.96 11.07 -3.83
N LEU A 23 -18.62 10.79 -5.08
CA LEU A 23 -17.76 9.66 -5.46
C LEU A 23 -16.36 9.80 -4.91
N SER A 24 -15.77 10.99 -5.02
CA SER A 24 -14.42 11.25 -4.49
C SER A 24 -14.37 10.99 -2.98
N SER A 25 -15.44 11.32 -2.24
CA SER A 25 -15.52 11.06 -0.80
C SER A 25 -15.67 9.57 -0.45
N SER A 26 -16.52 8.83 -1.18
CA SER A 26 -16.73 7.40 -0.92
C SER A 26 -15.55 6.54 -1.37
N LEU A 27 -14.89 6.90 -2.47
CA LEU A 27 -13.66 6.25 -2.93
C LEU A 27 -12.50 6.48 -1.96
N ASP A 28 -12.36 7.71 -1.42
CA ASP A 28 -11.37 8.01 -0.40
C ASP A 28 -11.61 7.21 0.88
N GLU A 29 -12.87 7.11 1.34
CA GLU A 29 -13.25 6.24 2.46
C GLU A 29 -12.88 4.77 2.21
N PHE A 30 -13.16 4.26 1.00
CA PHE A 30 -12.89 2.87 0.64
C PHE A 30 -11.39 2.57 0.57
N CYS A 31 -10.60 3.47 -0.01
CA CYS A 31 -9.15 3.33 -0.01
C CYS A 31 -8.55 3.39 1.40
N LYS A 32 -9.09 4.25 2.28
CA LYS A 32 -8.71 4.27 3.70
C LYS A 32 -9.00 2.93 4.40
N VAL A 33 -10.06 2.22 4.02
CA VAL A 33 -10.33 0.86 4.52
C VAL A 33 -9.21 -0.10 4.13
N TYR A 34 -8.79 -0.11 2.87
CA TYR A 34 -7.66 -0.95 2.47
C TYR A 34 -6.34 -0.53 3.13
N ALA A 35 -6.05 0.77 3.24
CA ALA A 35 -4.84 1.25 3.89
C ALA A 35 -4.78 0.81 5.38
N ARG A 36 -5.92 0.82 6.09
CA ARG A 36 -6.04 0.26 7.44
C ARG A 36 -5.87 -1.27 7.46
N ALA A 37 -6.41 -1.98 6.48
CA ALA A 37 -6.24 -3.42 6.37
C ALA A 37 -4.78 -3.81 6.12
N VAL A 38 -4.09 -3.09 5.22
CA VAL A 38 -2.65 -3.22 4.95
C VAL A 38 -1.84 -2.92 6.21
N LEU A 39 -2.14 -1.84 6.93
CA LEU A 39 -1.49 -1.52 8.20
C LEU A 39 -1.61 -2.66 9.23
N LYS A 40 -2.81 -3.26 9.33
CA LYS A 40 -3.06 -4.38 10.23
C LYS A 40 -2.27 -5.63 9.80
N LEU A 41 -2.22 -5.94 8.51
CA LEU A 41 -1.42 -7.05 7.98
C LEU A 41 0.07 -6.85 8.26
N LEU A 42 0.60 -5.65 8.00
CA LEU A 42 2.00 -5.33 8.27
C LEU A 42 2.34 -5.46 9.77
N SER A 43 1.40 -5.17 10.67
CA SER A 43 1.60 -5.36 12.11
C SER A 43 1.67 -6.83 12.53
N LEU A 44 1.21 -7.76 11.69
CA LEU A 44 1.24 -9.21 11.93
C LEU A 44 2.43 -9.90 11.24
N LEU A 45 3.10 -9.21 10.32
CA LEU A 45 4.25 -9.72 9.60
C LEU A 45 5.55 -9.42 10.37
N PRO A 46 6.64 -10.20 10.16
CA PRO A 46 7.94 -9.94 10.76
C PRO A 46 8.62 -8.72 10.11
N THR A 47 8.15 -7.52 10.45
CA THR A 47 8.67 -6.24 9.93
C THR A 47 9.93 -5.80 10.66
N LYS A 48 10.81 -5.09 9.94
CA LYS A 48 11.93 -4.36 10.58
C LYS A 48 11.44 -2.98 11.03
N GLU A 49 11.76 -2.61 12.26
CA GLU A 49 11.34 -1.34 12.86
C GLU A 49 12.53 -0.42 13.08
N TYR A 50 12.36 0.85 12.72
CA TYR A 50 13.36 1.91 12.80
C TYR A 50 12.74 3.14 13.45
N CYS A 51 13.40 3.72 14.43
CA CYS A 51 13.00 5.02 14.99
C CYS A 51 14.01 6.07 14.55
N SER A 52 13.52 7.14 13.90
CA SER A 52 14.36 8.26 13.47
C SER A 52 13.59 9.56 13.66
N TYR A 53 14.23 10.52 14.35
CA TYR A 53 13.67 11.87 14.60
C TYR A 53 12.22 11.86 15.15
N GLY A 54 11.88 10.91 16.03
CA GLY A 54 10.55 10.81 16.64
C GLY A 54 9.46 10.18 15.77
N SER A 55 9.80 9.71 14.56
CA SER A 55 8.90 8.95 13.69
C SER A 55 9.31 7.47 13.68
N TRP A 56 8.32 6.60 13.84
CA TRP A 56 8.51 5.16 13.77
C TRP A 56 8.24 4.67 12.36
N ARG A 57 9.25 4.06 11.73
CA ARG A 57 9.14 3.44 10.41
C ARG A 57 9.16 1.93 10.55
N ARG A 58 8.20 1.25 9.93
CA ARG A 58 8.24 -0.20 9.76
C ARG A 58 8.31 -0.58 8.31
N GLU A 59 9.10 -1.59 8.01
CA GLU A 59 9.37 -2.04 6.65
C GLU A 59 9.13 -3.53 6.49
N TYR A 60 8.61 -3.89 5.31
CA TYR A 60 8.43 -5.25 4.89
C TYR A 60 8.84 -5.42 3.43
N PHE A 61 9.69 -6.42 3.15
CA PHE A 61 10.10 -6.79 1.80
C PHE A 61 9.41 -8.09 1.40
N PHE A 62 8.84 -8.11 0.20
CA PHE A 62 8.03 -9.21 -0.30
C PHE A 62 8.91 -10.36 -0.80
N ASP A 63 8.47 -11.59 -0.54
CA ASP A 63 9.00 -12.77 -1.20
C ASP A 63 8.65 -12.73 -2.71
N LEU A 64 9.62 -13.05 -3.56
CA LEU A 64 9.45 -13.07 -5.02
C LEU A 64 8.23 -13.89 -5.47
N LYS A 65 7.95 -15.03 -4.82
CA LYS A 65 6.83 -15.90 -5.19
C LYS A 65 5.45 -15.27 -4.92
N ASN A 66 5.36 -14.38 -3.93
CA ASN A 66 4.08 -13.80 -3.47
C ASN A 66 3.70 -12.52 -4.20
N ARG A 67 4.63 -11.95 -4.98
CA ARG A 67 4.42 -10.79 -5.85
C ARG A 67 3.56 -11.07 -7.10
N LYS A 68 3.02 -12.29 -7.24
CA LYS A 68 2.07 -12.66 -8.31
C LYS A 68 0.83 -11.74 -8.26
N GLY A 69 0.71 -10.83 -9.22
CA GLY A 69 -0.35 -9.81 -9.27
C GLY A 69 0.16 -8.37 -9.16
N LEU A 70 1.41 -8.16 -8.73
CA LEU A 70 2.09 -6.87 -8.82
C LEU A 70 2.78 -6.67 -10.18
N VAL A 71 2.56 -7.56 -11.16
CA VAL A 71 3.37 -7.65 -12.39
C VAL A 71 2.88 -6.71 -13.51
N SER A 72 1.91 -5.83 -13.25
CA SER A 72 1.63 -4.73 -14.20
C SER A 72 2.88 -3.87 -14.33
N LEU A 73 3.19 -3.36 -15.52
CA LEU A 73 4.45 -2.65 -15.82
C LEU A 73 4.87 -1.65 -14.71
N GLU A 74 3.95 -0.80 -14.24
CA GLU A 74 4.19 0.18 -13.18
C GLU A 74 4.53 -0.41 -11.80
N ARG A 75 4.06 -1.63 -11.51
CA ARG A 75 4.18 -2.28 -10.19
C ARG A 75 5.15 -3.46 -10.20
N SER A 76 5.64 -3.85 -11.37
CA SER A 76 6.53 -5.01 -11.57
C SER A 76 7.86 -4.86 -10.82
N HIS A 77 8.27 -3.63 -10.55
CA HIS A 77 9.46 -3.30 -9.78
C HIS A 77 9.20 -3.29 -8.27
N LEU A 78 7.96 -3.43 -7.80
CA LEU A 78 7.65 -3.37 -6.38
C LEU A 78 8.27 -4.56 -5.63
N VAL A 79 9.06 -4.27 -4.61
CA VAL A 79 9.79 -5.24 -3.79
C VAL A 79 9.46 -5.15 -2.30
N GLY A 80 8.79 -4.07 -1.87
CA GLY A 80 8.42 -3.91 -0.46
C GLY A 80 7.55 -2.70 -0.20
N ILE A 81 7.17 -2.55 1.06
CA ILE A 81 6.36 -1.46 1.58
C ILE A 81 6.88 -1.04 2.95
N CYS A 82 6.74 0.23 3.26
CA CYS A 82 6.93 0.74 4.59
C CYS A 82 5.80 1.69 4.98
N PHE A 83 5.61 1.84 6.29
CA PHE A 83 4.77 2.89 6.83
C PHE A 83 5.50 3.66 7.91
N TYR A 84 5.15 4.93 8.02
CA TYR A 84 5.59 5.81 9.09
C TYR A 84 4.41 6.03 10.03
N LYS A 85 4.68 6.01 11.34
CA LYS A 85 3.73 6.35 12.39
C LYS A 85 4.20 7.63 13.08
N SER A 86 3.31 8.61 13.11
CA SER A 86 3.41 9.79 13.95
C SER A 86 2.32 9.75 15.02
N GLU A 87 2.69 10.08 16.26
CA GLU A 87 1.74 10.13 17.37
C GLU A 87 0.79 11.32 17.22
N GLY A 88 -0.49 11.09 17.50
CA GLY A 88 -1.54 12.10 17.32
C GLY A 88 -2.05 12.21 15.88
N ASN A 89 -3.08 13.05 15.71
CA ASN A 89 -3.63 13.43 14.41
C ASN A 89 -2.85 14.63 13.88
N VAL A 90 -1.83 14.35 13.07
CA VAL A 90 -0.97 15.36 12.45
C VAL A 90 -1.48 15.60 11.03
N ASP A 91 -2.01 16.79 10.77
CA ASP A 91 -2.42 17.18 9.41
C ASP A 91 -1.20 17.57 8.57
N PHE A 92 -0.69 16.60 7.82
CA PHE A 92 0.28 16.88 6.77
C PHE A 92 -0.46 17.41 5.54
N LYS A 93 -0.51 18.74 5.38
CA LYS A 93 -1.15 19.40 4.21
C LYS A 93 -0.68 18.89 2.84
N SER A 94 0.46 18.21 2.77
CA SER A 94 1.09 17.73 1.54
C SER A 94 1.27 16.21 1.45
N CYS A 95 0.87 15.43 2.46
CA CYS A 95 1.11 13.98 2.46
C CYS A 95 -0.19 13.18 2.56
N ASN A 96 -0.34 12.22 1.65
CA ASN A 96 -1.35 11.17 1.70
C ASN A 96 -1.21 10.38 3.00
N CYS A 97 -2.08 10.63 3.98
CA CYS A 97 -2.04 10.01 5.30
C CYS A 97 -3.41 9.51 5.73
N ILE A 98 -3.41 8.49 6.60
CA ILE A 98 -4.61 8.01 7.27
C ILE A 98 -4.51 8.25 8.78
N HIS A 99 -5.63 8.60 9.40
CA HIS A 99 -5.76 8.59 10.85
C HIS A 99 -6.40 7.28 11.31
N TYR A 100 -5.74 6.62 12.26
CA TYR A 100 -6.20 5.35 12.81
C TYR A 100 -5.74 5.22 14.26
N GLN A 101 -6.67 4.87 15.17
CA GLN A 101 -6.38 4.68 16.60
C GLN A 101 -5.61 5.86 17.24
N GLY A 102 -5.96 7.09 16.89
CA GLY A 102 -5.33 8.31 17.43
C GLY A 102 -3.93 8.61 16.92
N ASN A 103 -3.45 7.90 15.89
CA ASN A 103 -2.15 8.14 15.26
C ASN A 103 -2.31 8.42 13.77
N THR A 104 -1.29 9.04 13.19
CA THR A 104 -1.21 9.34 11.77
C THR A 104 -0.24 8.41 11.08
N TYR A 105 -0.65 7.84 9.95
CA TYR A 105 0.14 6.90 9.18
C TYR A 105 0.30 7.36 7.73
N THR A 106 1.53 7.30 7.23
CA THR A 106 1.84 7.46 5.81
C THR A 106 2.53 6.20 5.29
N PHE A 107 2.40 5.92 4.00
CA PHE A 107 2.95 4.71 3.39
C PHE A 107 3.86 5.08 2.22
N SER A 108 4.93 4.32 2.06
CA SER A 108 5.83 4.39 0.92
C SER A 108 6.14 2.97 0.42
N CYS A 109 6.44 2.85 -0.86
CA CYS A 109 6.80 1.59 -1.48
C CYS A 109 8.31 1.52 -1.73
N TYR A 110 8.84 0.31 -1.83
CA TYR A 110 10.19 0.06 -2.32
C TYR A 110 10.12 -0.52 -3.72
N CYS A 111 10.74 0.16 -4.68
CA CYS A 111 10.84 -0.31 -6.05
C CYS A 111 12.28 -0.70 -6.37
N ARG A 112 12.45 -1.80 -7.10
CA ARG A 112 13.72 -2.24 -7.69
C ARG A 112 14.16 -1.18 -8.68
N ASN A 113 15.40 -0.73 -8.53
CA ASN A 113 15.97 0.24 -9.45
C ASN A 113 16.85 -0.48 -10.47
N ASP A 114 16.30 -0.73 -11.66
CA ASP A 114 16.98 -1.48 -12.71
C ASP A 114 18.22 -0.74 -13.27
N LEU A 115 18.31 0.58 -13.09
CA LEU A 115 19.46 1.41 -13.49
C LEU A 115 20.62 1.34 -12.48
N LEU A 116 20.36 0.93 -11.23
CA LEU A 116 21.38 0.79 -10.17
C LEU A 116 21.93 -0.65 -10.04
N ILE A 117 21.48 -1.58 -10.90
CA ILE A 117 21.88 -3.01 -10.89
C ILE A 117 23.36 -3.22 -11.28
N LEU A 118 24.05 -2.19 -11.78
CA LEU A 118 25.41 -2.35 -12.33
C LEU A 118 26.55 -2.50 -11.31
N ASN A 119 26.31 -2.57 -9.98
CA ASN A 119 27.40 -2.82 -9.01
C ASN A 119 26.94 -3.48 -7.69
N ASN A 120 27.00 -4.81 -7.63
CA ASN A 120 27.17 -5.63 -6.40
C ASN A 120 26.14 -5.53 -5.26
N GLY A 121 24.84 -5.48 -5.55
CA GLY A 121 23.81 -5.74 -4.52
C GLY A 121 22.52 -4.99 -4.83
N GLU A 122 21.38 -5.65 -4.65
CA GLU A 122 20.07 -5.08 -4.95
C GLU A 122 19.89 -3.73 -4.25
N ARG A 123 19.84 -2.64 -5.02
CA ARG A 123 19.51 -1.31 -4.54
C ARG A 123 18.07 -1.01 -4.90
N TYR A 124 17.21 -0.95 -3.88
CA TYR A 124 15.84 -0.46 -3.99
C TYR A 124 15.80 1.03 -3.68
N THR A 125 14.80 1.73 -4.21
CA THR A 125 14.54 3.13 -3.90
C THR A 125 13.17 3.24 -3.25
N ALA A 126 13.08 3.98 -2.15
CA ALA A 126 11.80 4.34 -1.55
C ALA A 126 11.08 5.31 -2.48
N THR A 127 9.80 5.07 -2.75
CA THR A 127 8.95 6.02 -3.45
C THR A 127 8.51 7.14 -2.52
N GLU A 128 7.98 8.22 -3.11
CA GLU A 128 7.16 9.17 -2.38
C GLU A 128 5.93 8.50 -1.74
N ALA A 129 5.18 9.29 -0.96
CA ALA A 129 3.99 8.82 -0.26
C ALA A 129 2.98 8.23 -1.25
N MET A 130 2.52 7.02 -0.96
CA MET A 130 1.57 6.30 -1.81
C MET A 130 0.26 7.08 -1.95
N PRO A 131 -0.32 7.17 -3.17
CA PRO A 131 -1.61 7.80 -3.36
C PRO A 131 -2.71 7.02 -2.65
N LEU A 132 -3.48 7.69 -1.78
CA LEU A 132 -4.64 7.06 -1.17
C LEU A 132 -5.73 6.79 -2.21
N ALA A 133 -5.89 7.63 -3.23
CA ALA A 133 -6.95 7.48 -4.22
C ALA A 133 -6.76 6.30 -5.21
N ASP A 134 -5.61 5.61 -5.25
CA ASP A 134 -5.40 4.46 -6.16
C ASP A 134 -5.86 3.14 -5.52
N ILE A 135 -7.16 2.85 -5.67
CA ILE A 135 -7.78 1.63 -5.13
C ILE A 135 -7.12 0.34 -5.63
N VAL A 136 -6.67 0.31 -6.89
CA VAL A 136 -6.07 -0.89 -7.49
C VAL A 136 -4.70 -1.15 -6.84
N TRP A 137 -3.97 -0.09 -6.52
CA TRP A 137 -2.71 -0.17 -5.78
C TRP A 137 -2.92 -0.84 -4.42
N TRP A 138 -3.92 -0.37 -3.67
CA TRP A 138 -4.23 -0.87 -2.34
C TRP A 138 -4.75 -2.32 -2.33
N GLU A 139 -5.61 -2.69 -3.27
CA GLU A 139 -6.13 -4.05 -3.39
C GLU A 139 -5.02 -5.06 -3.72
N GLN A 140 -4.15 -4.74 -4.67
CA GLN A 140 -3.06 -5.64 -5.07
C GLN A 140 -2.03 -5.82 -3.95
N LEU A 141 -1.71 -4.75 -3.21
CA LEU A 141 -0.87 -4.81 -2.02
C LEU A 141 -1.50 -5.66 -0.91
N TYR A 142 -2.77 -5.46 -0.62
CA TYR A 142 -3.51 -6.26 0.35
C TYR A 142 -3.44 -7.75 0.01
N ASN A 143 -3.73 -8.10 -1.25
CA ASN A 143 -3.67 -9.49 -1.72
C ASN A 143 -2.25 -10.09 -1.63
N CYS A 144 -1.21 -9.28 -1.90
CA CYS A 144 0.19 -9.69 -1.72
C CYS A 144 0.50 -10.00 -0.26
N LEU A 145 0.15 -9.09 0.66
CA LEU A 145 0.39 -9.24 2.09
C LEU A 145 -0.42 -10.38 2.71
N CYS A 146 -1.61 -10.69 2.20
CA CYS A 146 -2.36 -11.88 2.61
C CYS A 146 -1.59 -13.17 2.30
N ARG A 147 -1.02 -13.31 1.08
CA ARG A 147 -0.14 -14.45 0.74
C ARG A 147 1.09 -14.47 1.64
N GLU A 148 1.62 -13.28 1.89
CA GLU A 148 2.51 -12.92 3.00
C GLU A 148 2.32 -13.74 4.25
N LEU A 149 1.21 -13.39 4.88
CA LEU A 149 0.83 -13.86 6.18
C LEU A 149 0.56 -15.37 6.17
N GLU A 150 -0.04 -15.89 5.10
CA GLU A 150 -0.30 -17.33 4.97
C GLU A 150 0.98 -18.16 4.86
N ASP A 151 2.04 -17.63 4.24
CA ASP A 151 3.34 -18.30 4.21
C ASP A 151 4.04 -18.24 5.58
N VAL A 152 3.95 -17.11 6.28
CA VAL A 152 4.51 -16.98 7.63
C VAL A 152 3.83 -17.94 8.61
N LYS A 153 2.50 -18.10 8.55
CA LYS A 153 1.75 -19.02 9.42
C LYS A 153 2.05 -20.51 9.20
N LYS A 154 2.58 -20.87 8.04
CA LYS A 154 2.90 -22.26 7.68
C LYS A 154 4.32 -22.68 8.08
N ARG A 155 5.14 -21.73 8.53
CA ARG A 155 6.50 -21.95 9.05
C ARG A 155 6.46 -22.13 10.56
#